data_AF-A0A842LXH1-F1
#
_entry.id   AF-A0A842LXH1-F1
#
_cell.length_a   1.000
_cell.length_b   1.000
_cell.length_c   1.000
_cell.angle_alpha   90.00
_cell.angle_beta   90.00
_cell.angle_gamma   90.00
#
_symmetry.space_group_name_H-M   'P 1'
#
loop_
_entity.id
_entity.type
_entity.pdbx_description
1 polymer ?
#
loop_
_entity_poly.entity_id
_entity_poly.type
_entity_poly.pdbx_seq_one_letter_code
_entity_poly.pdbx_strand_id
1 'polypeptide(L)'
;MKRKAIGISAVLLIFGILVGGSFMLHPFGAPDYTFPLKQGDSFYQRTATDDYYIERGKTTEESASANIVAAVLFDYRGYDTLGEATVLFTAVAGATAMFRRERKGDENE
;
A
#
# COMPACT_ATOMS: atom_id res chain seq x y z
N MET A 1 27.20 -9.38 -22.64
CA MET A 1 25.96 -9.83 -23.31
C MET A 1 25.05 -10.64 -22.40
N LYS A 2 25.55 -11.67 -21.69
CA LYS A 2 24.76 -12.53 -20.78
C LYS A 2 23.97 -11.76 -19.69
N ARG A 3 24.56 -10.78 -19.02
CA ARG A 3 23.87 -9.97 -17.97
C ARG A 3 22.69 -9.15 -18.52
N LYS A 4 22.83 -8.60 -19.73
CA LYS A 4 21.75 -7.86 -20.41
C LYS A 4 20.62 -8.81 -20.83
N ALA A 5 20.97 -9.98 -21.36
CA ALA A 5 19.99 -11.01 -21.72
C ALA A 5 19.20 -11.51 -20.51
N ILE A 6 19.87 -11.75 -19.37
CA ILE A 6 19.22 -12.14 -18.11
C ILE A 6 18.25 -11.05 -17.62
N GLY A 7 18.70 -9.79 -17.64
CA GLY A 7 17.85 -8.66 -17.25
C GLY A 7 16.60 -8.53 -18.12
N ILE A 8 16.77 -8.63 -19.45
CA ILE A 8 15.65 -8.58 -20.39
C ILE A 8 14.69 -9.76 -20.16
N SER A 9 15.22 -10.97 -19.99
CA SER A 9 14.37 -12.14 -19.71
C SER A 9 13.58 -12.01 -18.41
N ALA A 10 14.18 -11.43 -17.35
CA ALA A 10 13.49 -11.22 -16.08
C ALA A 10 12.37 -10.18 -16.20
N VAL A 11 12.63 -9.08 -16.92
CA VAL A 11 11.60 -8.05 -17.19
C VAL A 11 10.45 -8.63 -18.01
N LEU A 12 10.75 -9.41 -19.06
CA LEU A 12 9.72 -10.05 -19.87
C LEU A 12 8.91 -11.08 -19.08
N LEU A 13 9.55 -11.82 -18.18
CA LEU A 13 8.86 -12.75 -17.29
C LEU A 13 7.89 -12.01 -16.36
N ILE A 14 8.36 -10.96 -15.67
CA ILE A 14 7.52 -10.16 -14.76
C ILE A 14 6.37 -9.52 -15.54
N PHE A 15 6.66 -8.93 -16.69
CA PHE A 15 5.63 -8.34 -17.55
C PHE A 15 4.59 -9.37 -17.99
N GLY A 16 5.02 -10.57 -18.40
CA GLY A 16 4.14 -11.67 -18.75
C GLY A 16 3.25 -12.11 -17.57
N ILE A 17 3.80 -12.17 -16.36
CA ILE A 17 3.04 -12.48 -15.14
C ILE A 17 2.00 -11.39 -14.85
N LEU A 18 2.38 -10.12 -14.93
CA LEU A 18 1.45 -9.00 -14.67
C LEU A 18 0.33 -8.94 -15.70
N VAL A 19 0.66 -9.11 -16.99
CA VAL A 19 -0.33 -9.16 -18.07
C VAL A 19 -1.23 -10.39 -17.92
N GLY A 20 -0.65 -11.57 -17.66
CA GLY A 20 -1.42 -12.79 -17.39
C GLY A 20 -2.36 -12.66 -16.19
N GLY A 21 -1.87 -12.05 -15.10
CA GLY A 21 -2.68 -11.76 -13.91
C GLY A 21 -3.80 -10.77 -14.18
N SER A 22 -3.58 -9.79 -15.07
CA SER A 22 -4.64 -8.83 -15.45
C SER A 22 -5.84 -9.50 -16.13
N PHE A 23 -5.63 -10.59 -16.87
CA PHE A 23 -6.71 -11.39 -17.45
C PHE A 23 -7.48 -12.22 -16.41
N MET A 24 -6.94 -12.38 -15.20
CA MET A 24 -7.59 -13.10 -14.09
C MET A 24 -8.34 -12.16 -13.13
N LEU A 25 -8.33 -10.85 -13.40
CA LEU A 25 -9.12 -9.90 -12.64
C LEU A 25 -10.62 -10.12 -12.91
N HIS A 26 -11.42 -9.94 -11.87
CA HIS A 26 -12.87 -9.88 -11.99
C HIS A 26 -13.32 -8.79 -12.99
N PRO A 27 -14.49 -8.94 -13.63
CA PRO A 27 -15.06 -7.90 -14.47
C PRO A 27 -15.19 -6.56 -13.73
N PHE A 28 -15.03 -5.47 -14.46
CA PHE A 28 -15.23 -4.13 -13.90
C PHE A 28 -16.66 -3.95 -13.36
N GLY A 29 -16.80 -3.31 -12.20
CA GLY A 29 -18.09 -3.05 -11.56
C GLY A 29 -18.69 -4.27 -10.85
N ALA A 30 -17.92 -5.34 -10.72
CA ALA A 30 -18.39 -6.62 -10.21
C ALA A 30 -17.52 -7.09 -9.03
N PRO A 31 -17.49 -6.39 -7.90
CA PRO A 31 -16.59 -6.68 -6.77
C PRO A 31 -16.85 -8.07 -6.15
N ASP A 32 -18.09 -8.54 -6.22
CA ASP A 32 -18.48 -9.89 -5.79
C ASP A 32 -18.24 -10.97 -6.86
N TYR A 33 -17.87 -10.59 -8.10
CA TYR A 33 -17.70 -11.58 -9.15
C TYR A 33 -16.44 -12.43 -8.94
N THR A 34 -16.64 -13.71 -9.20
CA THR A 34 -15.64 -14.76 -9.49
C THR A 34 -15.19 -15.60 -8.30
N PHE A 35 -15.69 -16.84 -8.26
CA PHE A 35 -15.39 -17.93 -7.33
C PHE A 35 -15.83 -17.68 -5.87
N PRO A 36 -16.88 -18.38 -5.38
CA PRO A 36 -17.05 -18.48 -3.94
C PRO A 36 -15.79 -19.07 -3.33
N LEU A 37 -15.10 -18.28 -2.50
CA LEU A 37 -14.02 -18.80 -1.67
C LEU A 37 -14.70 -19.67 -0.62
N LYS A 38 -14.85 -20.96 -0.95
CA LYS A 38 -15.28 -21.97 0.00
C LYS A 38 -14.14 -22.20 0.98
N GLN A 39 -14.21 -21.57 2.14
CA GLN A 39 -13.33 -21.86 3.27
C GLN A 39 -14.15 -22.60 4.32
N GLY A 40 -14.14 -23.94 4.22
CA GLY A 40 -15.02 -24.79 5.01
C GLY A 40 -16.45 -24.82 4.45
N ASP A 41 -17.45 -24.65 5.31
CA ASP A 41 -18.88 -24.77 4.97
C ASP A 41 -19.56 -23.42 4.66
N SER A 42 -18.79 -22.32 4.70
CA SER A 42 -19.30 -20.95 4.57
C SER A 42 -18.86 -20.27 3.27
N PHE A 43 -19.78 -19.50 2.68
CA PHE A 43 -19.49 -18.58 1.59
C PHE A 43 -18.95 -17.27 2.18
N TYR A 44 -17.69 -16.93 1.91
CA TYR A 44 -17.14 -15.63 2.28
C TYR A 44 -17.37 -14.61 1.16
N GLN A 45 -18.03 -13.51 1.50
CA GLN A 45 -18.15 -12.35 0.63
C GLN A 45 -16.86 -11.54 0.71
N ARG A 46 -16.16 -11.40 -0.43
CA ARG A 46 -14.86 -10.69 -0.48
C ARG A 46 -14.97 -9.21 -0.10
N THR A 47 -16.14 -8.62 -0.26
CA THR A 47 -16.40 -7.21 0.08
C THR A 47 -16.81 -7.02 1.53
N ALA A 48 -16.90 -8.06 2.37
CA ALA A 48 -17.44 -7.93 3.72
C ALA A 48 -16.75 -6.83 4.56
N THR A 49 -15.43 -6.66 4.39
CA THR A 49 -14.67 -5.57 5.04
C THR A 49 -14.97 -4.20 4.42
N ASP A 50 -15.10 -4.13 3.10
CA ASP A 50 -15.45 -2.90 2.39
C ASP A 50 -16.86 -2.43 2.78
N ASP A 51 -17.82 -3.35 2.81
CA ASP A 51 -19.20 -3.13 3.23
C ASP A 51 -19.25 -2.66 4.68
N TYR A 52 -18.50 -3.31 5.57
CA TYR A 52 -18.37 -2.88 6.98
C TYR A 52 -17.89 -1.43 7.09
N TYR A 53 -16.83 -1.05 6.39
CA TYR A 53 -16.33 0.32 6.42
C TYR A 53 -17.36 1.30 5.84
N ILE A 54 -18.00 0.97 4.71
CA ILE A 54 -19.00 1.84 4.08
C ILE A 54 -20.19 2.09 5.02
N GLU A 55 -20.66 1.05 5.69
CA GLU A 55 -21.82 1.10 6.58
C GLU A 55 -21.50 1.79 7.91
N ARG A 56 -20.33 1.48 8.52
CA ARG A 56 -20.01 1.93 9.89
C ARG A 56 -19.01 3.06 9.98
N GLY A 57 -18.10 3.17 9.02
CA GLY A 57 -17.01 4.16 9.05
C GLY A 57 -17.44 5.62 8.82
N LYS A 58 -18.72 5.86 8.53
CA LYS A 58 -19.32 7.22 8.51
C LYS A 58 -20.09 7.55 9.79
N THR A 59 -20.20 6.59 10.71
CA THR A 59 -20.93 6.77 11.96
C THR A 59 -20.02 7.42 12.99
N THR A 60 -20.57 8.33 13.78
CA THR A 60 -19.83 9.04 14.84
C THR A 60 -19.33 8.11 15.96
N GLU A 61 -19.81 6.86 16.00
CA GLU A 61 -19.35 5.85 16.95
C GLU A 61 -17.97 5.29 16.59
N GLU A 62 -17.66 5.14 15.30
CA GLU A 62 -16.39 4.57 14.84
C GLU A 62 -15.45 5.61 14.21
N SER A 63 -15.98 6.68 13.62
CA SER A 63 -15.18 7.77 13.07
C SER A 63 -15.93 9.10 13.10
N ALA A 64 -15.24 10.18 13.45
CA ALA A 64 -15.78 11.54 13.34
C ALA A 64 -15.70 12.10 11.90
N SER A 65 -15.25 11.30 10.92
CA SER A 65 -15.06 11.74 9.54
C SER A 65 -16.27 11.43 8.65
N ALA A 66 -16.81 12.47 7.99
CA ALA A 66 -17.80 12.29 6.93
C ALA A 66 -17.21 11.68 5.63
N ASN A 67 -15.88 11.65 5.51
CA ASN A 67 -15.16 11.05 4.39
C ASN A 67 -14.68 9.65 4.76
N ILE A 68 -15.21 8.63 4.09
CA ILE A 68 -14.89 7.23 4.39
C ILE A 68 -13.43 6.88 4.13
N VAL A 69 -12.80 7.47 3.11
CA VAL A 69 -11.38 7.21 2.81
C VAL A 69 -10.51 7.73 3.94
N ALA A 70 -10.82 8.92 4.47
CA ALA A 70 -10.08 9.48 5.60
C ALA A 70 -10.32 8.67 6.89
N ALA A 71 -11.56 8.21 7.14
CA ALA A 71 -11.87 7.33 8.26
C ALA A 71 -11.03 6.04 8.20
N VAL A 72 -10.95 5.40 7.03
CA VAL A 72 -10.13 4.19 6.84
C VAL A 72 -8.65 4.48 7.07
N LEU A 73 -8.10 5.55 6.48
CA LEU A 73 -6.66 5.85 6.59
C LEU A 73 -6.22 6.28 7.99
N PHE A 74 -7.04 7.02 8.73
CA PHE A 74 -6.64 7.62 10.01
C PHE A 74 -7.22 6.90 11.23
N ASP A 75 -8.45 6.39 11.19
CA ASP A 75 -9.10 5.76 12.34
C ASP A 75 -8.90 4.23 12.32
N TYR A 76 -9.18 3.56 11.20
CA TYR A 76 -9.02 2.09 11.12
C TYR A 76 -7.59 1.65 10.81
N ARG A 77 -6.90 2.34 9.89
CA ARG A 77 -5.56 2.01 9.40
C ARG A 77 -4.53 3.10 9.71
N GLY A 78 -4.75 3.84 10.78
CA GLY A 78 -3.86 4.91 11.23
C GLY A 78 -2.40 4.46 11.44
N TYR A 79 -2.18 3.19 11.80
CA TYR A 79 -0.82 2.64 11.97
C TYR A 79 -0.04 2.53 10.65
N ASP A 80 -0.71 2.18 9.54
CA ASP A 80 -0.09 2.13 8.23
C ASP A 80 0.32 3.56 7.79
N THR A 81 -0.57 4.54 7.98
CA THR A 81 -0.33 5.97 7.71
C THR A 81 0.77 6.56 8.61
N LEU A 82 0.86 6.13 9.88
CA LEU A 82 1.97 6.49 10.77
C LEU A 82 3.30 5.92 10.27
N GLY A 83 3.29 4.71 9.71
CA GLY A 83 4.41 4.11 9.02
C GLY A 83 4.86 4.94 7.81
N GLU A 84 3.93 5.36 6.95
CA GLU A 84 4.22 6.25 5.81
C GLU A 84 4.87 7.57 6.26
N ALA A 85 4.31 8.21 7.30
CA ALA A 85 4.88 9.42 7.88
C ALA A 85 6.30 9.19 8.42
N THR A 86 6.55 8.03 9.02
CA THR A 86 7.88 7.64 9.52
C THR A 86 8.87 7.42 8.38
N VAL A 87 8.47 6.78 7.28
CA VAL A 87 9.30 6.61 6.07
C VAL A 87 9.66 7.97 5.47
N LEU A 88 8.70 8.88 5.32
CA LEU A 88 8.97 10.21 4.80
C LEU A 88 9.87 11.02 5.74
N PHE A 89 9.61 10.98 7.05
CA PHE A 89 10.44 11.66 8.04
C PHE A 89 11.89 11.15 8.00
N THR A 90 12.09 9.83 7.99
CA THR A 90 13.42 9.23 7.93
C THR A 90 14.15 9.50 6.61
N ALA A 91 13.42 9.53 5.48
CA ALA A 91 13.99 9.92 4.19
C ALA A 91 14.52 11.36 4.19
N VAL A 92 13.72 12.31 4.71
CA VAL A 92 14.13 13.72 4.82
C VAL A 92 15.26 13.90 5.83
N ALA A 93 15.17 13.26 6.99
CA ALA A 93 16.20 13.31 8.02
C ALA A 93 17.53 12.72 7.51
N GLY A 94 17.48 11.58 6.82
CA GLY A 94 18.65 10.93 6.22
C GLY A 94 19.30 11.78 5.14
N ALA A 95 18.51 12.35 4.22
CA ALA A 95 19.02 13.25 3.19
C ALA A 95 19.67 14.50 3.83
N THR A 96 19.02 15.09 4.84
CA THR A 96 19.54 16.27 5.55
C THR A 96 20.85 15.95 6.27
N ALA A 97 20.92 14.79 6.94
CA ALA A 97 22.14 14.33 7.60
C ALA A 97 23.30 14.13 6.61
N MET A 98 23.03 13.58 5.43
CA MET A 98 24.03 13.38 4.37
C MET A 98 24.60 14.69 3.83
N PHE A 99 23.77 15.72 3.70
CA PHE A 99 24.19 17.05 3.22
C PHE A 99 24.64 18.01 4.33
N ARG A 100 24.67 17.56 5.60
CA ARG A 100 25.09 18.40 6.71
C ARG A 100 26.58 18.70 6.60
N ARG A 101 26.95 19.96 6.39
CA ARG A 101 28.34 20.42 6.34
C ARG A 101 29.00 20.18 7.71
N GLU A 102 30.11 19.44 7.72
CA GLU A 102 30.98 19.38 8.88
C GLU A 102 31.66 20.74 9.08
N ARG A 103 31.47 21.34 10.25
CA ARG A 103 32.38 22.41 10.69
C ARG A 103 33.71 21.75 11.00
N LYS A 104 34.72 21.97 10.15
CA LYS A 104 36.11 21.80 10.57
C LYS A 104 36.30 22.69 11.79
N GLY A 105 36.62 22.10 12.93
CA GLY A 105 37.12 22.86 14.07
C GLY A 105 38.34 23.62 13.59
N ASP A 106 38.43 24.90 13.95
CA ASP A 106 39.63 25.69 13.77
C ASP A 106 40.73 25.05 14.64
N GLU A 107 41.40 24.04 14.10
CA GLU A 107 42.68 23.54 14.58
C GLU A 107 43.73 24.57 14.16
N ASN A 108 43.82 25.67 14.92
CA ASN A 108 44.99 26.56 15.00
C ASN A 108 44.79 27.49 16.21
N GLU A 109 45.15 27.01 17.40
CA GLU A 109 45.80 27.85 18.41
C GLU A 109 46.85 27.01 19.17
#